data_AF-A0A8J7HFJ9-F1
#
_entry.id   AF-A0A8J7HFJ9-F1
#
_cell.length_a   1.000
_cell.length_b   1.000
_cell.length_c   1.000
_cell.angle_alpha   90.00
_cell.angle_beta   90.00
_cell.angle_gamma   90.00
#
_symmetry.space_group_name_H-M   'P 1'
#
loop_
_entity.id
_entity.type
_entity.pdbx_description
1 polymer ?
#
loop_
_entity_poly.entity_id
_entity_poly.type
_entity_poly.pdbx_seq_one_letter_code
_entity_poly.pdbx_strand_id
1 'polypeptide(L)'
;MELSVLALQAVNIALWAIDKAAGGALEKAGVDVRDFLIQRFQGKLEIRESEPKLLEAAVLSEAEWDKKFQEDLERLVNKYQQIQSTSVSQSTESGVNVNVNSNPGTVIGQQIGQQFFR
;
A
#
# COMPACT_ATOMS: atom_id res chain seq x y z
N MET A 1 13.28 -4.08 -0.89
CA MET A 1 12.63 -4.58 -2.13
C MET A 1 13.59 -4.37 -3.28
N GLU A 2 13.61 -5.23 -4.31
CA GLU A 2 14.44 -4.95 -5.51
C GLU A 2 13.92 -3.72 -6.25
N LEU A 3 14.81 -2.89 -6.82
CA LEU A 3 14.43 -1.61 -7.45
C LEU A 3 13.46 -1.78 -8.63
N SER A 4 13.72 -2.75 -9.50
CA SER A 4 12.84 -3.04 -10.64
C SER A 4 11.45 -3.52 -10.18
N VAL A 5 11.42 -4.30 -9.10
CA VAL A 5 10.17 -4.78 -8.48
C VAL A 5 9.43 -3.63 -7.80
N LEU A 6 10.15 -2.71 -7.17
CA LEU A 6 9.58 -1.50 -6.57
C LEU A 6 8.97 -0.59 -7.64
N ALA A 7 9.69 -0.33 -8.72
CA ALA A 7 9.23 0.49 -9.84
C ALA A 7 7.99 -0.09 -10.51
N LEU A 8 8.03 -1.38 -10.87
CA LEU A 8 6.89 -2.10 -11.46
C LEU A 8 5.65 -2.04 -10.54
N GLN A 9 5.81 -2.27 -9.24
CA GLN A 9 4.69 -2.23 -8.30
C GLN A 9 4.14 -0.82 -8.12
N ALA A 10 5.00 0.18 -7.97
CA ALA A 10 4.58 1.57 -7.84
C ALA A 10 3.75 2.03 -9.04
N VAL A 11 4.20 1.71 -10.26
CA VAL A 11 3.48 2.05 -11.49
C VAL A 11 2.14 1.32 -11.57
N ASN A 12 2.10 0.01 -11.29
CA ASN A 12 0.84 -0.74 -11.29
C ASN A 12 -0.17 -0.18 -10.28
N ILE A 13 0.27 0.17 -9.07
CA ILE A 13 -0.58 0.77 -8.04
C ILE A 13 -1.08 2.14 -8.49
N ALA A 14 -0.20 2.98 -9.04
CA ALA A 14 -0.57 4.31 -9.50
C ALA A 14 -1.57 4.27 -10.67
N LEU A 15 -1.39 3.36 -11.62
CA LEU A 15 -2.31 3.14 -12.74
C LEU A 15 -3.65 2.60 -12.25
N TRP A 16 -3.64 1.62 -11.34
CA TRP A 16 -4.86 1.12 -10.71
C TRP A 16 -5.65 2.23 -9.99
N ALA A 17 -4.95 3.13 -9.31
CA ALA A 17 -5.57 4.26 -8.61
C ALA A 17 -6.19 5.33 -9.55
N ILE A 18 -5.87 5.32 -10.85
CA ILE A 18 -6.54 6.19 -11.84
C ILE A 18 -7.96 5.70 -12.12
N ASP A 19 -8.16 4.38 -12.16
CA ASP A 19 -9.42 3.73 -12.52
C ASP A 19 -10.40 3.61 -11.33
N LYS A 20 -9.90 3.69 -10.09
CA LYS A 20 -10.71 3.54 -8.88
C LYS A 20 -11.22 4.85 -8.33
N ALA A 21 -12.51 4.86 -7.94
CA ALA A 21 -13.08 5.93 -7.13
C ALA A 21 -12.44 5.90 -5.74
N ALA A 22 -12.01 7.05 -5.21
CA ALA A 22 -11.38 7.11 -3.89
C ALA A 22 -12.42 7.02 -2.76
N GLY A 23 -12.67 5.83 -2.23
CA GLY A 23 -13.61 5.60 -1.12
C GLY A 23 -12.99 4.89 0.09
N GLY A 24 -12.15 3.87 -0.15
CA GLY A 24 -11.56 3.01 0.88
C GLY A 24 -10.08 3.29 1.22
N ALA A 25 -9.59 2.63 2.26
CA ALA A 25 -8.20 2.76 2.73
C ALA A 25 -7.18 2.29 1.68
N LEU A 26 -7.51 1.25 0.90
CA LEU A 26 -6.68 0.75 -0.20
C LEU A 26 -6.64 1.77 -1.35
N GLU A 27 -7.78 2.34 -1.72
CA GLU A 27 -7.83 3.39 -2.76
C GLU A 27 -7.02 4.62 -2.34
N LYS A 28 -7.14 5.06 -1.08
CA LYS A 28 -6.32 6.17 -0.56
C LYS A 28 -4.83 5.88 -0.63
N ALA A 29 -4.40 4.68 -0.24
CA ALA A 29 -3.00 4.29 -0.34
C ALA A 29 -2.51 4.21 -1.80
N GLY A 30 -3.37 3.79 -2.72
CA GLY A 30 -3.06 3.81 -4.15
C GLY A 30 -2.94 5.25 -4.69
N VAL A 31 -3.83 6.14 -4.26
CA VAL A 31 -3.78 7.58 -4.58
C VAL A 31 -2.53 8.23 -3.99
N ASP A 32 -2.10 7.88 -2.78
CA ASP A 32 -0.85 8.38 -2.18
C ASP A 32 0.35 8.03 -3.09
N VAL A 33 0.44 6.78 -3.57
CA VAL A 33 1.51 6.36 -4.50
C VAL A 33 1.43 7.14 -5.80
N ARG A 34 0.22 7.29 -6.36
CA ARG A 34 -0.01 8.06 -7.59
C ARG A 34 0.39 9.52 -7.44
N ASP A 35 -0.04 10.19 -6.38
CA ASP A 35 0.23 11.61 -6.15
C ASP A 35 1.72 11.85 -5.93
N PHE A 36 2.39 10.97 -5.18
CA PHE A 36 3.83 11.00 -5.01
C PHE A 36 4.59 10.93 -6.35
N LEU A 37 4.18 10.03 -7.24
CA LEU A 37 4.76 9.94 -8.59
C LEU A 37 4.43 11.16 -9.45
N ILE A 38 3.19 11.66 -9.41
CA ILE A 38 2.79 12.88 -10.14
C ILE A 38 3.62 14.08 -9.68
N GLN A 39 3.80 14.26 -8.37
CA GLN A 39 4.59 15.35 -7.82
C GLN A 39 6.07 15.23 -8.20
N ARG A 40 6.65 14.02 -8.14
CA ARG A 40 8.06 13.82 -8.48
C ARG A 40 8.34 14.07 -9.96
N PHE A 41 7.45 13.61 -10.82
CA PHE A 41 7.58 13.72 -12.28
C PHE A 41 6.80 14.90 -12.87
N GLN A 42 6.36 15.84 -12.03
CA GLN A 42 5.59 17.00 -12.46
C GLN A 42 6.38 17.79 -13.52
N GLY A 43 5.78 17.96 -14.69
CA GLY A 43 6.42 18.65 -15.83
C GLY A 43 7.51 17.86 -16.56
N LYS A 44 7.80 16.62 -16.14
CA LYS A 44 8.75 15.70 -16.80
C LYS A 44 8.05 14.52 -17.47
N LEU A 45 6.99 14.00 -16.86
CA LEU A 45 6.29 12.82 -17.36
C LEU A 45 4.80 12.85 -16.95
N GLU A 46 3.90 12.70 -17.91
CA GLU A 46 2.46 12.63 -17.62
C GLU A 46 2.04 11.20 -17.27
N ILE A 47 1.83 10.93 -15.98
CA ILE A 47 1.44 9.60 -15.46
C ILE A 47 0.18 9.03 -16.14
N ARG A 48 -0.71 9.88 -16.64
CA ARG A 48 -2.00 9.46 -17.20
C ARG A 48 -1.95 9.08 -18.68
N GLU A 49 -0.99 9.63 -19.42
CA GLU A 49 -0.84 9.43 -20.88
C GLU A 49 0.44 8.68 -21.26
N SER A 50 1.37 8.51 -20.31
CA SER A 50 2.62 7.79 -20.55
C SER A 50 2.41 6.29 -20.59
N GLU A 51 3.15 5.62 -21.47
CA GLU A 51 3.17 4.16 -21.51
C GLU A 51 3.69 3.58 -20.18
N PRO A 52 3.07 2.50 -19.65
CA PRO A 52 3.47 1.90 -18.37
C PRO A 52 4.95 1.53 -18.30
N LYS A 53 5.55 1.10 -19.41
CA LYS A 53 6.98 0.77 -19.50
C LYS A 53 7.88 2.00 -19.39
N LEU A 54 7.46 3.13 -19.94
CA LEU A 54 8.21 4.39 -19.83
C LEU A 54 8.14 4.93 -18.40
N LEU A 55 6.97 4.81 -17.76
CA LEU A 55 6.78 5.12 -16.35
C LEU A 55 7.68 4.26 -15.46
N GLU A 56 7.72 2.95 -15.69
CA GLU A 56 8.56 2.02 -14.94
C GLU A 56 10.04 2.40 -15.07
N ALA A 57 10.51 2.65 -16.30
CA ALA A 57 11.90 3.04 -16.54
C ALA A 57 12.25 4.39 -15.88
N ALA A 58 11.34 5.36 -15.91
CA ALA A 58 11.53 6.65 -15.25
C ALA A 58 11.61 6.51 -13.73
N VAL A 59 10.71 5.72 -13.13
CA VAL A 59 10.71 5.44 -11.69
C VAL A 59 11.96 4.67 -11.28
N LEU A 60 12.36 3.66 -12.06
CA LEU A 60 13.57 2.88 -11.82
C LEU A 60 14.80 3.80 -11.84
N SER A 61 14.96 4.57 -12.91
CA SER A 61 16.08 5.50 -13.04
C SER A 61 16.10 6.51 -11.89
N GLU A 62 14.97 7.11 -11.53
CA GLU A 62 14.93 8.06 -10.42
C GLU A 62 15.28 7.41 -9.08
N ALA A 63 14.84 6.17 -8.84
CA ALA A 63 15.16 5.41 -7.63
C ALA A 63 16.63 4.97 -7.54
N GLU A 64 17.30 4.77 -8.68
CA GLU A 64 18.74 4.49 -8.71
C GLU A 64 19.57 5.73 -8.32
N TRP A 65 19.12 6.93 -8.69
CA TRP A 65 19.85 8.18 -8.48
C TRP A 65 19.48 8.89 -7.18
N ASP A 66 18.23 8.78 -6.72
CA ASP A 66 17.72 9.45 -5.53
C ASP A 66 17.25 8.42 -4.48
N LYS A 67 18.16 8.15 -3.53
CA LYS A 67 17.90 7.20 -2.45
C LYS A 67 16.72 7.61 -1.56
N LYS A 68 16.49 8.91 -1.37
CA LYS A 68 15.36 9.39 -0.56
C LYS A 68 14.03 9.10 -1.25
N PHE A 69 13.96 9.34 -2.56
CA PHE A 69 12.83 8.96 -3.39
C PHE A 69 12.59 7.45 -3.34
N GLN A 70 13.63 6.62 -3.46
CA GLN A 70 13.50 5.17 -3.33
C GLN A 70 12.89 4.77 -1.98
N GLU A 71 13.40 5.30 -0.86
CA GLU A 71 12.94 4.95 0.49
C GLU A 71 11.48 5.39 0.73
N ASP A 72 11.11 6.59 0.31
CA ASP A 72 9.74 7.08 0.42
C ASP A 72 8.78 6.27 -0.48
N LEU A 73 9.20 5.92 -1.70
CA LEU A 73 8.42 5.08 -2.61
C LEU A 73 8.21 3.67 -2.04
N GLU A 74 9.27 3.05 -1.51
CA GLU A 74 9.20 1.73 -0.88
C GLU A 74 8.24 1.74 0.32
N ARG A 75 8.27 2.80 1.13
CA ARG A 75 7.34 2.96 2.25
C ARG A 75 5.88 3.03 1.79
N LEU A 76 5.59 3.77 0.72
CA LEU A 76 4.23 3.88 0.19
C LEU A 76 3.73 2.57 -0.42
N VAL A 77 4.57 1.89 -1.20
CA VAL A 77 4.25 0.57 -1.78
C VAL A 77 4.01 -0.46 -0.67
N ASN A 78 4.88 -0.52 0.34
CA ASN A 78 4.70 -1.42 1.49
C ASN A 78 3.40 -1.13 2.25
N LYS A 79 3.04 0.14 2.45
CA LYS A 79 1.77 0.54 3.08
C LYS A 79 0.58 0.02 2.28
N TYR A 80 0.60 0.19 0.95
CA TYR A 80 -0.44 -0.34 0.07
C TYR A 80 -0.57 -1.87 0.17
N GLN A 81 0.55 -2.60 0.10
CA GLN A 81 0.56 -4.06 0.17
C GLN A 81 0.08 -4.60 1.53
N GLN A 82 0.39 -3.91 2.63
CA GLN A 82 -0.11 -4.26 3.95
C GLN A 82 -1.63 -4.12 4.04
N ILE A 83 -2.18 -3.01 3.53
CA ILE A 83 -3.64 -2.79 3.50
C ILE A 83 -4.32 -3.82 2.60
N GLN A 84 -3.72 -4.13 1.45
CA GLN A 84 -4.20 -5.15 0.53
C GLN A 84 -4.24 -6.54 1.19
N SER A 85 -3.16 -6.94 1.86
CA SER A 85 -3.08 -8.24 2.55
C SER A 85 -4.04 -8.35 3.74
N THR A 86 -4.23 -7.26 4.48
CA THR A 86 -5.18 -7.21 5.61
C THR A 86 -6.63 -7.33 5.12
N SER A 87 -6.96 -6.68 4.00
CA SER A 87 -8.29 -6.75 3.38
C SER A 87 -8.62 -8.16 2.87
N VAL A 88 -7.61 -8.92 2.39
CA VAL A 88 -7.77 -10.31 1.94
C VAL A 88 -7.84 -11.29 3.12
N SER A 89 -7.07 -11.05 4.19
CA SER A 89 -7.06 -11.91 5.40
C SER A 89 -8.38 -11.81 6.19
N GLN A 90 -9.07 -10.66 6.16
CA GLN A 90 -10.38 -10.51 6.79
C GLN A 90 -11.53 -11.25 6.07
N SER A 91 -11.32 -11.75 4.85
CA SER A 91 -12.37 -12.48 4.11
C SER A 91 -12.28 -14.01 4.19
N THR A 92 -11.32 -14.57 4.94
CA THR A 92 -11.20 -16.03 5.11
C THR A 92 -11.09 -16.53 6.55
N GLU A 93 -11.10 -15.66 7.56
CA GLU A 93 -11.21 -16.09 8.95
C GLU A 93 -12.61 -15.83 9.48
N SER A 94 -13.32 -16.92 9.78
CA SER A 94 -14.61 -16.90 10.46
C SER A 94 -14.57 -16.02 11.71
N GLY A 95 -15.51 -15.09 11.80
CA GLY A 95 -16.12 -14.65 13.05
C GLY A 95 -15.20 -14.03 14.10
N VAL A 96 -14.73 -12.80 13.86
CA VAL A 96 -14.43 -11.87 14.97
C VAL A 96 -14.94 -10.48 14.66
N ASN A 97 -15.91 -10.05 15.46
CA ASN A 97 -16.52 -8.73 15.48
C ASN A 97 -15.43 -7.67 15.72
N VAL A 98 -15.05 -6.92 14.68
CA VAL A 98 -14.16 -5.77 14.82
C VAL A 98 -14.95 -4.64 15.47
N ASN A 99 -15.00 -4.65 16.81
CA ASN A 99 -15.48 -3.53 17.60
C ASN A 99 -14.45 -2.40 17.49
N VAL A 100 -14.67 -1.50 16.55
CA VAL A 100 -14.10 -0.16 16.53
C VAL A 100 -14.56 0.58 17.78
N ASN A 101 -13.72 0.63 18.81
CA ASN A 101 -13.83 1.67 19.81
C ASN A 101 -12.46 2.21 20.18
N SER A 102 -12.20 3.44 19.74
CA SER A 102 -11.17 4.30 20.27
C SER A 102 -11.33 4.40 21.80
N ASN A 103 -10.50 3.71 22.57
CA ASN A 103 -10.24 4.09 23.96
C ASN A 103 -8.87 3.55 24.42
N PRO A 104 -7.93 4.40 24.87
CA PRO A 104 -6.70 3.95 25.49
C PRO A 104 -6.98 3.62 26.95
N GLY A 105 -7.22 2.36 27.28
CA GLY A 105 -7.39 1.98 28.67
C GLY A 105 -7.72 0.53 28.89
N THR A 106 -6.84 -0.14 29.64
CA THR A 106 -7.04 -1.42 30.34
C THR A 106 -6.57 -2.66 29.61
N VAL A 107 -5.28 -2.94 29.82
CA VAL A 107 -4.69 -4.27 29.92
C VAL A 107 -5.40 -5.13 30.97
N ILE A 108 -6.23 -6.12 30.61
CA ILE A 108 -6.49 -7.33 31.44
C ILE A 108 -6.92 -8.49 30.53
N GLY A 109 -6.29 -9.66 30.66
CA GLY A 109 -6.98 -10.94 30.39
C GLY A 109 -6.32 -11.93 29.44
N GLN A 110 -5.04 -12.20 29.63
CA GLN A 110 -4.39 -13.42 29.14
C GLN A 110 -4.95 -14.61 29.94
N GLN A 111 -5.75 -15.50 29.35
CA GLN A 111 -5.79 -16.91 29.77
C GLN A 111 -6.35 -17.83 28.68
N ILE A 112 -5.42 -18.41 27.93
CA ILE A 112 -5.61 -19.66 27.21
C ILE A 112 -5.58 -20.76 28.28
N GLY A 113 -6.56 -21.66 28.34
CA GLY A 113 -6.42 -22.86 29.17
C GLY A 113 -7.67 -23.67 29.48
N GLN A 114 -7.57 -24.97 29.13
CA GLN A 114 -8.34 -26.13 29.61
C GLN A 114 -9.59 -26.47 28.79
N GLN A 115 -9.59 -27.43 27.86
CA GLN A 115 -9.20 -28.85 27.91
C GLN A 115 -10.01 -29.70 28.93
N PHE A 116 -10.93 -30.50 28.38
CA PHE A 116 -11.51 -31.80 28.80
C PHE A 116 -12.50 -31.99 29.98
N PHE A 117 -13.45 -32.91 29.69
CA PHE A 117 -14.32 -33.79 30.52
C PHE A 117 -15.61 -33.21 31.16
N ARG A 118 -16.76 -33.65 30.61
CA ARG A 118 -17.64 -34.69 31.19
C ARG A 118 -18.63 -35.20 30.16
#